data_AF-A0AAW8DJE7-F1
#
_entry.id   AF-A0AAW8DJE7-F1
#
_cell.length_a   1.000
_cell.length_b   1.000
_cell.length_c   1.000
_cell.angle_alpha   90.00
_cell.angle_beta   90.00
_cell.angle_gamma   90.00
#
_symmetry.space_group_name_H-M   'P 1'
#
loop_
_entity.id
_entity.type
_entity.pdbx_description
1 polymer ?
#
loop_
_entity_poly.entity_id
_entity_poly.type
_entity_poly.pdbx_seq_one_letter_code
_entity_poly.pdbx_strand_id
1 'polypeptide(L)'
;MANVTVDPDIFESQGERSEGIFDGWEGPSPFFLVISDETDKAAEALHVAIGRCMRVDGNGNETTAAEMASTGEYTAIYCSPVYLTDTGLMAYLDTNGELPRAMADTMLRILVEEVEARDITAHLTTPPRGSESTAGCTEWEDSEAGMARLAFEIANLDPEWP
;
A
#
# COMPACT_ATOMS: atom_id res chain seq x y z
N MET A 1 -10.41 18.18 -8.93
CA MET A 1 -10.77 18.19 -7.51
C MET A 1 -10.92 16.74 -7.11
N ALA A 2 -9.86 16.21 -6.50
CA ALA A 2 -9.83 14.89 -5.91
C ALA A 2 -11.05 14.69 -5.01
N ASN A 3 -11.65 13.51 -5.12
CA ASN A 3 -12.69 13.07 -4.22
C ASN A 3 -12.30 11.68 -3.75
N VAL A 4 -11.62 11.63 -2.61
CA VAL A 4 -11.16 10.38 -1.99
C VAL A 4 -12.16 10.02 -0.89
N THR A 5 -12.69 8.81 -0.99
CA THR A 5 -13.54 8.23 0.05
C THR A 5 -12.87 6.98 0.59
N VAL A 6 -13.03 6.72 1.88
CA VAL A 6 -12.43 5.57 2.56
C VAL A 6 -13.50 4.85 3.34
N ASP A 7 -13.52 3.52 3.27
CA ASP A 7 -14.38 2.74 4.15
C ASP A 7 -13.97 2.94 5.63
N PRO A 8 -14.92 3.28 6.52
CA PRO A 8 -14.61 3.65 7.90
C PRO A 8 -13.97 2.51 8.72
N ASP A 9 -14.23 1.26 8.31
CA ASP A 9 -13.83 0.05 9.01
C ASP A 9 -12.82 -0.79 8.18
N ILE A 10 -12.05 -0.13 7.30
CA ILE A 10 -11.15 -0.77 6.32
C ILE A 10 -10.18 -1.80 6.93
N PHE A 11 -9.77 -1.69 8.19
CA PHE A 11 -8.90 -2.68 8.83
C PHE A 11 -9.67 -3.74 9.64
N GLU A 12 -10.90 -3.45 10.08
CA GLU A 12 -11.73 -4.40 10.84
C GLU A 12 -12.22 -5.57 9.97
N SER A 13 -12.32 -5.37 8.65
CA SER A 13 -12.70 -6.43 7.70
C SER A 13 -11.61 -7.50 7.51
N GLN A 14 -10.36 -7.15 7.80
CA GLN A 14 -9.18 -7.92 7.36
C GLN A 14 -8.64 -8.85 8.45
N GLY A 15 -8.57 -8.42 9.71
CA GLY A 15 -7.94 -9.19 10.78
C GLY A 15 -8.79 -9.34 12.03
N GLU A 16 -8.31 -10.17 12.95
CA GLU A 16 -8.88 -10.28 14.29
C GLU A 16 -8.22 -9.24 15.19
N ARG A 17 -9.00 -8.59 16.06
CA ARG A 17 -8.42 -7.64 17.03
C ARG A 17 -7.52 -8.39 18.01
N SER A 18 -6.31 -7.87 18.25
CA SER A 18 -5.39 -8.46 19.24
C SER A 18 -6.03 -8.46 20.63
N GLU A 19 -5.93 -9.58 21.36
CA GLU A 19 -6.53 -9.75 22.69
C GLU A 19 -5.68 -9.17 23.84
N GLY A 20 -4.55 -8.50 23.55
CA GLY A 20 -3.79 -7.78 24.58
C GLY A 20 -2.27 -7.77 24.44
N ILE A 21 -1.72 -8.11 23.26
CA ILE A 21 -0.27 -8.01 23.01
C ILE A 21 0.08 -6.60 22.51
N PHE A 22 -0.79 -6.01 21.68
CA PHE A 22 -0.71 -4.63 21.20
C PHE A 22 -2.11 -4.10 20.82
N ASP A 23 -2.27 -2.79 20.62
CA ASP A 23 -3.50 -2.24 20.02
C ASP A 23 -3.40 -2.33 18.50
N GLY A 24 -4.22 -3.19 17.89
CA GLY A 24 -4.15 -3.44 16.45
C GLY A 24 -4.90 -4.70 16.06
N TRP A 25 -4.45 -5.33 14.98
CA TRP A 25 -5.00 -6.56 14.43
C TRP A 25 -3.92 -7.63 14.25
N GLU A 26 -4.31 -8.88 14.48
CA GLU A 26 -3.51 -10.07 14.22
C GLU A 26 -4.01 -10.77 12.95
N GLY A 27 -3.07 -11.33 12.18
CA GLY A 27 -3.33 -12.45 11.28
C GLY A 27 -3.94 -12.16 9.91
N PRO A 28 -3.82 -10.96 9.31
CA PRO A 28 -3.13 -10.96 8.01
C PRO A 28 -2.38 -9.66 7.64
N SER A 29 -1.48 -9.82 6.66
CA SER A 29 -0.97 -8.77 5.77
C SER A 29 -2.08 -7.79 5.36
N PRO A 30 -1.97 -6.47 5.61
CA PRO A 30 -2.97 -5.52 5.15
C PRO A 30 -3.02 -5.47 3.62
N PHE A 31 -4.22 -5.60 3.07
CA PHE A 31 -4.56 -5.33 1.69
C PHE A 31 -5.14 -3.92 1.56
N PHE A 32 -4.82 -3.28 0.46
CA PHE A 32 -5.45 -2.04 -0.01
C PHE A 32 -6.07 -2.29 -1.37
N LEU A 33 -7.33 -1.92 -1.52
CA LEU A 33 -8.08 -1.93 -2.77
C LEU A 33 -8.48 -0.49 -3.12
N VAL A 34 -8.05 -0.04 -4.30
CA VAL A 34 -8.35 1.27 -4.86
C VAL A 34 -9.29 1.10 -6.04
N ILE A 35 -10.50 1.62 -5.91
CA ILE A 35 -11.51 1.62 -6.97
C ILE A 35 -11.54 3.01 -7.59
N SER A 36 -11.19 3.10 -8.88
CA SER A 36 -11.15 4.35 -9.64
C SER A 36 -11.28 4.05 -11.14
N ASP A 37 -11.88 4.98 -11.88
CA ASP A 37 -11.90 4.95 -13.35
C ASP A 37 -10.56 5.45 -13.95
N GLU A 38 -9.69 6.07 -13.13
CA GLU A 38 -8.39 6.60 -13.53
C GLU A 38 -7.26 5.59 -13.24
N THR A 39 -7.39 4.38 -13.80
CA THR A 39 -6.56 3.20 -13.47
C THR A 39 -5.06 3.50 -13.42
N ASP A 40 -4.47 4.15 -14.43
CA ASP A 40 -3.02 4.35 -14.47
C ASP A 40 -2.51 5.25 -13.34
N LYS A 41 -3.23 6.35 -13.06
CA LYS A 41 -2.89 7.26 -11.98
C LYS A 41 -3.12 6.62 -10.61
N ALA A 42 -4.20 5.86 -10.46
CA ALA A 42 -4.50 5.14 -9.24
C ALA A 42 -3.46 4.03 -8.97
N ALA A 43 -2.98 3.36 -10.02
CA ALA A 43 -1.97 2.31 -9.90
C ALA A 43 -0.63 2.92 -9.49
N GLU A 44 -0.24 4.04 -10.09
CA GLU A 44 0.95 4.79 -9.68
C GLU A 44 0.83 5.30 -8.24
N ALA A 45 -0.33 5.82 -7.84
CA ALA A 45 -0.58 6.26 -6.47
C ALA A 45 -0.37 5.11 -5.48
N LEU A 46 -0.96 3.95 -5.77
CA LEU A 46 -0.88 2.77 -4.92
C LEU A 46 0.55 2.22 -4.87
N HIS A 47 1.25 2.16 -5.99
CA HIS A 47 2.65 1.72 -6.07
C HIS A 47 3.57 2.60 -5.21
N VAL A 48 3.46 3.92 -5.32
CA VAL A 48 4.25 4.84 -4.48
C VAL A 48 3.85 4.70 -3.01
N ALA A 49 2.55 4.62 -2.71
CA ALA A 49 2.05 4.49 -1.35
C ALA A 49 2.59 3.23 -0.65
N ILE A 50 2.48 2.05 -1.25
CA ILE A 50 2.96 0.80 -0.63
C ILE A 50 4.48 0.82 -0.43
N GLY A 51 5.25 1.43 -1.34
CA GLY A 51 6.68 1.63 -1.18
C GLY A 51 7.03 2.58 -0.03
N ARG A 52 6.19 3.59 0.25
CA ARG A 52 6.33 4.44 1.45
C ARG A 52 5.92 3.70 2.73
N CYS A 53 4.83 2.93 2.69
CA CYS A 53 4.32 2.14 3.81
C CYS A 53 5.34 1.12 4.34
N MET A 54 6.22 0.60 3.48
CA MET A 54 7.35 -0.26 3.88
C MET A 54 8.29 0.36 4.91
N ARG A 55 8.28 1.69 5.05
CA ARG A 55 9.11 2.44 6.01
C ARG A 55 8.36 2.92 7.25
N VAL A 56 7.12 2.48 7.43
CA VAL A 56 6.32 2.82 8.60
C VAL A 56 6.61 1.80 9.70
N ASP A 57 7.01 2.30 10.87
CA ASP A 57 7.25 1.46 12.05
C ASP A 57 5.94 1.10 12.77
N GLY A 58 6.03 0.17 13.73
CA GLY A 58 4.89 -0.25 14.56
C GLY A 58 4.28 0.88 15.41
N ASN A 59 4.99 2.00 15.61
CA ASN A 59 4.51 3.19 16.31
C ASN A 59 3.86 4.20 15.36
N GLY A 60 3.81 3.93 14.06
CA GLY A 60 3.22 4.80 13.04
C GLY A 60 4.15 5.91 12.53
N ASN A 61 5.46 5.85 12.78
CA ASN A 61 6.41 6.82 12.23
C ASN A 61 6.88 6.38 10.84
N GLU A 62 6.87 7.31 9.88
CA GLU A 62 7.57 7.10 8.60
C GLU A 62 9.07 7.36 8.81
N THR A 63 9.87 6.33 8.58
CA THR A 63 11.32 6.36 8.75
C THR A 63 12.03 6.52 7.41
N THR A 64 13.25 7.05 7.44
CA THR A 64 14.15 7.04 6.29
C THR A 64 14.85 5.69 6.16
N ALA A 65 15.34 5.35 4.96
CA ALA A 65 16.11 4.12 4.75
C ALA A 65 17.36 4.04 5.67
N ALA A 66 17.98 5.18 5.98
CA ALA A 66 19.11 5.25 6.89
C ALA A 66 18.72 4.94 8.35
N GLU A 67 17.55 5.41 8.80
CA GLU A 67 17.02 5.12 10.13
C GLU A 67 16.67 3.63 10.25
N MET A 68 15.94 3.06 9.27
CA MET A 68 15.59 1.64 9.26
C MET A 68 16.79 0.70 9.42
N ALA A 69 17.88 0.98 8.71
CA ALA A 69 19.10 0.16 8.76
C ALA A 69 19.80 0.19 10.14
N SER A 70 19.52 1.20 10.96
CA SER A 70 20.24 1.48 12.20
C SER A 70 19.49 1.06 13.47
N THR A 71 18.16 1.04 13.43
CA THR A 71 17.31 0.89 14.62
C THR A 71 16.72 -0.51 14.78
N GLY A 72 16.59 -1.28 13.70
CA GLY A 72 15.91 -2.58 13.73
C GLY A 72 14.43 -2.46 14.09
N GLU A 73 13.80 -1.32 13.76
CA GLU A 73 12.39 -1.09 13.98
C GLU A 73 11.53 -2.16 13.30
N TYR A 74 10.41 -2.48 13.92
CA TYR A 74 9.44 -3.38 13.34
C TYR A 74 8.68 -2.64 12.22
N THR A 75 8.93 -3.03 10.97
CA THR A 75 8.28 -2.53 9.75
C THR A 75 7.72 -3.70 8.94
N ALA A 76 6.94 -3.39 7.89
CA ALA A 76 6.63 -4.39 6.88
C ALA A 76 7.93 -4.93 6.25
N ILE A 77 7.94 -6.21 5.89
CA ILE A 77 9.11 -6.89 5.30
C ILE A 77 8.98 -7.10 3.80
N TYR A 78 7.77 -6.94 3.27
CA TYR A 78 7.48 -7.10 1.85
C TYR A 78 6.25 -6.26 1.48
N CYS A 79 6.26 -5.69 0.28
CA CYS A 79 5.07 -5.19 -0.39
C CYS A 79 4.92 -5.92 -1.71
N SER A 80 3.68 -6.24 -2.06
CA SER A 80 3.39 -6.84 -3.36
C SER A 80 3.53 -5.83 -4.50
N PRO A 81 3.63 -6.30 -5.76
CA PRO A 81 3.25 -5.50 -6.91
C PRO A 81 1.83 -4.95 -6.78
N VAL A 82 1.49 -3.95 -7.60
CA VAL A 82 0.10 -3.53 -7.80
C VAL A 82 -0.55 -4.47 -8.82
N TYR A 83 -1.66 -5.08 -8.44
CA TYR A 83 -2.42 -6.00 -9.28
C TYR A 83 -3.67 -5.32 -9.84
N LEU A 84 -3.91 -5.51 -11.13
CA LEU A 84 -5.16 -5.15 -11.79
C LEU A 84 -6.15 -6.29 -11.60
N THR A 85 -7.26 -6.01 -10.90
CA THR A 85 -8.35 -6.96 -10.67
C THR A 85 -9.64 -6.46 -11.32
N ASP A 86 -10.64 -7.32 -11.44
CA ASP A 86 -11.97 -6.94 -11.95
C ASP A 86 -12.70 -5.91 -11.06
N THR A 87 -12.28 -5.76 -9.79
CA THR A 87 -12.91 -4.83 -8.83
C THR A 87 -12.16 -3.49 -8.74
N GLY A 88 -10.84 -3.50 -9.00
CA GLY A 88 -9.98 -2.34 -8.84
C GLY A 88 -8.51 -2.74 -8.73
N LEU A 89 -7.69 -1.79 -8.29
CA LEU A 89 -6.26 -1.99 -8.11
C LEU A 89 -5.98 -2.45 -6.69
N MET A 90 -5.21 -3.52 -6.56
CA MET A 90 -4.97 -4.17 -5.27
C MET A 90 -3.48 -4.33 -5.00
N ALA A 91 -3.07 -4.08 -3.75
CA ALA A 91 -1.74 -4.39 -3.27
C ALA A 91 -1.80 -4.78 -1.79
N TYR A 92 -0.80 -5.50 -1.29
CA TYR A 92 -0.72 -5.86 0.12
C TYR A 92 0.70 -5.70 0.67
N LEU A 93 0.80 -5.58 2.00
CA LEU A 93 2.08 -5.59 2.71
C LEU A 93 2.15 -6.78 3.66
N ASP A 94 3.29 -7.45 3.72
CA ASP A 94 3.57 -8.45 4.75
C ASP A 94 4.16 -7.78 5.98
N THR A 95 3.35 -7.71 7.04
CA THR A 95 3.74 -7.20 8.34
C THR A 95 4.11 -8.33 9.31
N ASN A 96 4.42 -9.54 8.85
CA ASN A 96 4.69 -10.71 9.72
C ASN A 96 3.54 -11.06 10.67
N GLY A 97 2.30 -10.75 10.29
CA GLY A 97 1.10 -11.15 11.01
C GLY A 97 0.66 -10.24 12.16
N GLU A 98 1.35 -9.13 12.40
CA GLU A 98 0.91 -8.09 13.33
C GLU A 98 0.64 -6.80 12.57
N LEU A 99 -0.41 -6.06 12.93
CA LEU A 99 -0.69 -4.75 12.36
C LEU A 99 -1.10 -3.80 13.49
N PRO A 100 -0.13 -3.13 14.13
CA PRO A 100 -0.41 -2.10 15.12
C PRO A 100 -1.29 -0.99 14.55
N ARG A 101 -2.22 -0.46 15.35
CA ARG A 101 -3.15 0.59 14.92
C ARG A 101 -2.42 1.81 14.38
N ALA A 102 -1.38 2.27 15.08
CA ALA A 102 -0.64 3.45 14.67
C ALA A 102 0.05 3.25 13.30
N MET A 103 0.57 2.05 13.05
CA MET A 103 1.11 1.66 11.75
C MET A 103 0.01 1.70 10.68
N ALA A 104 -1.14 1.08 10.93
CA ALA A 104 -2.28 1.02 10.01
C ALA A 104 -2.82 2.42 9.65
N ASP A 105 -3.01 3.27 10.65
CA ASP A 105 -3.51 4.65 10.49
C ASP A 105 -2.53 5.48 9.63
N THR A 106 -1.23 5.34 9.86
CA THR A 106 -0.21 6.02 9.05
C THR A 106 -0.16 5.48 7.62
N MET A 107 -0.24 4.16 7.43
CA MET A 107 -0.27 3.56 6.08
C MET A 107 -1.48 4.03 5.27
N LEU A 108 -2.67 4.08 5.90
CA LEU A 108 -3.87 4.60 5.27
C LEU A 108 -3.73 6.08 4.92
N ARG A 109 -3.19 6.90 5.84
CA ARG A 109 -2.90 8.31 5.58
C ARG A 109 -1.99 8.49 4.36
N ILE A 110 -0.92 7.71 4.26
CA ILE A 110 0.01 7.73 3.11
C ILE A 110 -0.74 7.42 1.81
N LEU A 111 -1.59 6.39 1.80
CA LEU A 111 -2.37 6.04 0.61
C LEU A 111 -3.30 7.18 0.19
N VAL A 112 -4.02 7.78 1.13
CA VAL A 112 -4.89 8.94 0.87
C VAL A 112 -4.07 10.10 0.29
N GLU A 113 -2.93 10.45 0.89
CA GLU A 113 -2.05 11.52 0.42
C GLU A 113 -1.60 11.30 -1.04
N GLU A 114 -1.17 10.08 -1.39
CA GLU A 114 -0.68 9.78 -2.74
C GLU A 114 -1.79 9.80 -3.81
N VAL A 115 -3.01 9.44 -3.42
CA VAL A 115 -4.21 9.52 -4.28
C VAL A 115 -4.60 10.98 -4.46
N GLU A 116 -4.69 11.77 -3.38
CA GLU A 116 -5.02 13.19 -3.44
C GLU A 116 -3.99 14.00 -4.25
N ALA A 117 -2.69 13.69 -4.11
CA ALA A 117 -1.61 14.35 -4.84
C ALA A 117 -1.72 14.21 -6.37
N ARG A 118 -2.45 13.21 -6.87
CA ARG A 118 -2.67 12.96 -8.30
C ARG A 118 -4.00 13.53 -8.83
N ASP A 119 -4.74 14.26 -8.00
CA ASP A 119 -6.06 14.85 -8.30
C ASP A 119 -7.08 13.83 -8.83
N ILE A 120 -7.06 12.59 -8.33
CA ILE A 120 -7.96 11.52 -8.78
C ILE A 120 -9.19 11.35 -7.89
N THR A 121 -10.27 10.85 -8.49
CA THR A 121 -11.44 10.36 -7.73
C THR A 121 -11.27 8.87 -7.46
N ALA A 122 -11.29 8.47 -6.20
CA ALA A 122 -11.07 7.08 -5.82
C ALA A 122 -11.84 6.70 -4.53
N HIS A 123 -12.16 5.43 -4.43
CA HIS A 123 -12.67 4.81 -3.22
C HIS A 123 -11.64 3.80 -2.70
N LEU A 124 -11.23 3.97 -1.44
CA LEU A 124 -10.25 3.13 -0.75
C LEU A 124 -10.96 2.18 0.20
N THR A 125 -10.71 0.89 0.01
CA THR A 125 -11.34 -0.19 0.77
C THR A 125 -10.40 -1.40 0.79
N THR A 126 -10.93 -2.55 1.17
CA THR A 126 -10.27 -3.85 1.15
C THR A 126 -10.96 -4.81 0.22
N PRO A 127 -10.25 -5.79 -0.34
CA PRO A 127 -10.90 -6.92 -0.98
C PRO A 127 -11.88 -7.60 0.00
N PRO A 128 -13.06 -8.05 -0.47
CA PRO A 128 -13.94 -8.88 0.32
C PRO A 128 -13.19 -10.11 0.84
N ARG A 129 -13.46 -10.52 2.09
CA ARG A 129 -12.82 -11.69 2.68
C ARG A 129 -12.96 -12.92 1.78
N GLY A 130 -11.84 -13.59 1.51
CA GLY A 130 -11.75 -14.72 0.57
C GLY A 130 -11.53 -14.33 -0.89
N SER A 131 -11.43 -13.03 -1.22
CA SER A 131 -11.15 -12.50 -2.55
C SER A 131 -9.75 -11.86 -2.64
N GLU A 132 -8.87 -12.14 -1.68
CA GLU A 132 -7.52 -11.57 -1.59
C GLU A 132 -6.51 -12.23 -2.55
N SER A 133 -6.97 -13.16 -3.40
CA SER A 133 -6.11 -13.86 -4.34
C SER A 133 -5.69 -12.95 -5.50
N THR A 134 -4.39 -12.83 -5.70
CA THR A 134 -3.78 -12.14 -6.85
C THR A 134 -3.39 -13.11 -7.97
N ALA A 135 -3.69 -14.40 -7.83
CA ALA A 135 -3.29 -15.44 -8.77
C ALA A 135 -3.95 -15.22 -10.14
N GLY A 136 -3.14 -15.00 -11.17
CA GLY A 136 -3.59 -14.76 -12.53
C GLY A 136 -4.03 -13.31 -12.81
N CYS A 137 -3.91 -12.40 -11.83
CA CYS A 137 -4.04 -10.97 -12.07
C CYS A 137 -2.83 -10.43 -12.83
N THR A 138 -3.05 -9.41 -13.65
CA THR A 138 -1.96 -8.69 -14.32
C THR A 138 -1.28 -7.76 -13.31
N GLU A 139 0.04 -7.85 -13.21
CA GLU A 139 0.84 -6.87 -12.46
C GLU A 139 0.90 -5.56 -13.25
N TRP A 140 0.70 -4.43 -12.58
CA TRP A 140 0.71 -3.13 -13.22
C TRP A 140 2.05 -2.84 -13.90
N GLU A 141 3.16 -3.29 -13.32
CA GLU A 141 4.50 -3.14 -13.89
C GLU A 141 4.64 -3.84 -15.25
N ASP A 142 3.89 -4.93 -15.47
CA ASP A 142 3.84 -5.66 -16.75
C ASP A 142 2.85 -5.04 -17.75
N SER A 143 2.08 -4.03 -17.34
CA SER A 143 1.18 -3.28 -18.23
C SER A 143 1.95 -2.26 -19.08
N GLU A 144 1.35 -1.82 -20.19
CA GLU A 144 1.94 -0.77 -21.04
C GLU A 144 2.26 0.51 -20.25
N ALA A 145 1.38 0.87 -19.31
CA ALA A 145 1.55 2.04 -18.45
C ALA A 145 2.69 1.85 -17.42
N GLY A 146 2.77 0.68 -16.78
CA GLY A 146 3.84 0.36 -15.83
C GLY A 146 5.22 0.33 -16.51
N MET A 147 5.32 -0.30 -17.68
CA MET A 147 6.56 -0.32 -18.47
C MET A 147 7.00 1.08 -18.92
N ALA A 148 6.06 1.95 -19.29
CA ALA A 148 6.36 3.33 -19.63
C ALA A 148 6.89 4.12 -18.40
N ARG A 149 6.35 3.86 -17.20
CA ARG A 149 6.83 4.46 -15.96
C ARG A 149 8.23 3.97 -15.60
N LEU A 150 8.48 2.66 -15.64
CA LEU A 150 9.81 2.08 -15.39
C LEU A 150 10.85 2.63 -16.35
N ALA A 151 10.51 2.77 -17.63
CA ALA A 151 11.39 3.40 -18.62
C ALA A 151 11.69 4.88 -18.27
N PHE A 152 10.71 5.63 -17.77
CA PHE A 152 10.92 6.99 -17.28
C PHE A 152 11.80 7.01 -16.03
N GLU A 153 11.66 6.06 -15.10
CA GLU A 153 12.55 5.97 -13.91
C GLU A 153 13.97 5.67 -14.31
N ILE A 154 14.19 4.64 -15.14
CA ILE A 154 15.53 4.29 -15.63
C ILE A 154 16.17 5.47 -16.37
N ALA A 155 15.40 6.20 -17.17
CA ALA A 155 15.90 7.36 -17.90
C ALA A 155 16.25 8.55 -16.99
N ASN A 156 15.69 8.61 -15.79
CA ASN A 156 15.90 9.68 -14.81
C ASN A 156 16.61 9.22 -13.53
N LEU A 157 17.09 7.98 -13.47
CA LEU A 157 17.97 7.51 -12.42
C LEU A 157 19.27 8.28 -12.51
N ASP A 158 19.60 8.99 -11.44
CA ASP A 158 20.90 9.61 -11.24
C ASP A 158 21.96 8.49 -11.27
N PRO A 159 22.99 8.55 -12.14
CA PRO A 159 24.03 7.51 -12.23
C PRO A 159 24.88 7.35 -10.96
N GLU A 160 24.61 8.10 -9.90
CA GLU A 160 25.31 8.05 -8.61
C GLU A 160 24.57 7.26 -7.50
N TRP A 161 23.80 6.23 -7.84
CA TRP A 161 23.42 5.21 -6.83
C TRP A 161 24.52 4.13 -6.74
N PRO A 162 25.07 3.84 -5.54
CA PRO A 162 26.19 2.91 -5.34
C PRO A 162 25.86 1.43 -5.58
#